data_AF-A0A316V241-F1
#
_entry.id   AF-A0A316V241-F1
#
_cell.length_a   1.000
_cell.length_b   1.000
_cell.length_c   1.000
_cell.angle_alpha   90.00
_cell.angle_beta   90.00
_cell.angle_gamma   90.00
#
_symmetry.space_group_name_H-M   'P 1'
#
loop_
_entity.id
_entity.type
_entity.pdbx_description
1 polymer ?
#
loop_
_entity_poly.entity_id
_entity_poly.type
_entity_poly.pdbx_seq_one_letter_code
_entity_poly.pdbx_strand_id
1 'polypeptide(L)'
;MLLSIQVSLVVYTLALQVYSYGLDIDLNQPASPAEEPTTAEMMKSTDQRNYTIIKVSQPPKKQKTKEQRLSKKIRQKNWYNKLKKDPKKYEVFLKQKADYRKNWYSNFDESRKKEFRAEKRKGQLAYKQRKLEKDPNFKPFDRRKELRKRVREGTATKEDLQQYDELKAKHAAGQRASAQRTKEKKKTENIYIQ
;
A
#
# COMPACT_ATOMS: atom_id res chain seq x y z
N MET A 1 21.94 22.77 -35.30
CA MET A 1 21.45 21.90 -34.20
C MET A 1 22.57 21.41 -33.27
N LEU A 2 23.55 22.25 -32.93
CA LEU A 2 24.66 21.87 -32.03
C LEU A 2 24.65 22.66 -30.70
N LEU A 3 23.90 23.76 -30.63
CA LEU A 3 23.81 24.60 -29.44
C LEU A 3 22.84 24.05 -28.37
N SER A 4 21.82 23.26 -28.73
CA SER A 4 20.86 22.76 -27.73
C SER A 4 21.38 21.55 -26.94
N ILE A 5 22.40 20.86 -27.46
CA ILE A 5 23.00 19.69 -26.78
C ILE A 5 23.97 20.15 -25.67
N GLN A 6 24.63 21.30 -25.84
CA GLN A 6 25.55 21.83 -24.83
C GLN A 6 24.81 22.36 -23.59
N VAL A 7 23.63 22.96 -23.75
CA VAL A 7 22.83 23.48 -22.61
C VAL A 7 22.32 22.34 -21.72
N SER A 8 21.92 21.20 -22.31
CA SER A 8 21.45 20.04 -21.53
C SER A 8 22.53 19.37 -20.67
N LEU A 9 23.80 19.46 -21.07
CA LEU A 9 24.90 18.80 -20.37
C LEU A 9 25.38 19.61 -19.15
N VAL A 10 25.34 20.94 -19.24
CA VAL A 10 25.69 21.86 -18.13
C VAL A 10 24.63 21.82 -17.00
N VAL A 11 23.34 21.67 -17.36
CA VAL A 11 22.27 21.54 -16.35
C VAL A 11 22.38 20.20 -15.61
N TYR A 12 22.84 19.14 -16.28
CA TYR A 12 23.00 17.82 -15.66
C TYR A 12 24.21 17.74 -14.72
N THR A 13 25.29 18.48 -14.98
CA THR A 13 26.46 18.52 -14.08
C THR A 13 26.22 19.36 -12.82
N LEU A 14 25.48 20.47 -12.93
CA LEU A 14 25.09 21.28 -11.76
C LEU A 14 24.11 20.53 -10.84
N ALA A 15 23.19 19.73 -11.39
CA ALA A 15 22.28 18.91 -10.59
C ALA A 15 22.98 17.80 -9.79
N LEU A 16 24.14 17.33 -10.26
CA LEU A 16 24.95 16.32 -9.57
C LEU A 16 25.89 16.91 -8.51
N GLN A 17 26.32 18.17 -8.63
CA GLN A 17 27.11 18.83 -7.59
C GLN A 17 26.27 19.23 -6.37
N VAL A 18 24.98 19.54 -6.53
CA VAL A 18 24.11 19.89 -5.39
C VAL A 18 23.77 18.67 -4.51
N TYR A 19 23.89 17.44 -5.02
CA TYR A 19 23.69 16.22 -4.24
C TYR A 19 24.92 15.74 -3.45
N SER A 20 26.08 16.41 -3.62
CA SER A 20 27.37 16.02 -3.02
C SER A 20 27.84 16.94 -1.89
N TYR A 21 27.04 17.92 -1.47
CA TYR A 21 27.37 18.74 -0.30
C TYR A 21 26.94 18.07 1.00
N GLY A 22 27.88 17.29 1.55
CA GLY A 22 28.26 17.31 2.97
C GLY A 22 27.17 17.15 4.01
N LEU A 23 26.87 15.91 4.37
CA LEU A 23 26.46 15.55 5.73
C LEU A 23 27.51 14.59 6.32
N ASP A 24 28.73 15.12 6.49
CA ASP A 24 29.69 14.54 7.42
C ASP A 24 29.24 14.93 8.83
N ILE A 25 28.32 14.16 9.39
CA ILE A 25 27.98 14.25 10.81
C ILE A 25 29.09 13.49 11.55
N ASP A 26 30.07 14.22 12.05
CA ASP A 26 31.04 13.68 13.00
C ASP A 26 30.33 13.38 14.32
N LEU A 27 30.19 12.09 14.64
CA LEU A 27 29.44 11.57 15.80
C LEU A 27 30.18 11.72 17.14
N ASN A 28 31.35 12.39 17.16
CA ASN A 28 32.19 12.48 18.35
C ASN A 28 32.36 13.89 18.95
N GLN A 29 31.54 14.88 18.60
CA GLN A 29 31.57 16.17 19.30
C GLN A 29 30.85 16.12 20.66
N PRO A 30 31.49 16.51 21.77
CA PRO A 30 30.82 16.67 23.06
C PRO A 30 29.89 17.89 23.05
N ALA A 31 28.70 17.74 23.65
CA ALA A 31 27.68 18.78 23.70
C ALA A 31 28.18 20.04 24.45
N SER A 32 28.11 21.20 23.78
CA SER A 32 28.31 22.51 24.39
C SER A 32 26.99 23.03 25.01
N PRO A 33 27.01 23.78 26.13
CA PRO A 33 25.88 23.93 27.03
C PRO A 33 24.88 25.00 26.59
N ALA A 34 23.68 24.89 27.15
CA ALA A 34 22.51 25.72 26.89
C ALA A 34 22.66 27.16 27.38
N GLU A 35 22.20 28.12 26.57
CA GLU A 35 21.89 29.48 26.99
C GLU A 35 20.39 29.75 26.74
N GLU A 36 19.64 29.95 27.83
CA GLU A 36 18.32 30.58 27.80
C GLU A 36 18.47 32.09 27.57
N PRO A 37 17.44 32.75 27.01
CA PRO A 37 16.78 33.71 27.90
C PRO A 37 15.24 33.72 27.84
N THR A 38 14.71 33.99 29.02
CA THR A 38 13.36 34.31 29.44
C THR A 38 12.78 35.56 28.77
N THR A 39 11.50 35.52 28.40
CA THR A 39 10.56 36.66 28.52
C THR A 39 9.11 36.18 28.44
N ALA A 40 8.44 36.28 29.59
CA ALA A 40 7.00 36.46 29.77
C ALA A 40 6.47 37.56 28.80
N GLU A 41 5.24 37.62 28.32
CA GLU A 41 3.94 37.12 28.76
C GLU A 41 3.01 37.31 27.54
N MET A 42 2.38 36.24 27.00
CA MET A 42 1.33 36.40 25.98
C MET A 42 -0.04 36.19 26.62
N MET A 43 -0.76 37.30 26.78
CA MET A 43 -2.20 37.34 26.98
C MET A 43 -2.94 36.53 25.88
N LYS A 44 -3.75 35.56 26.31
CA LYS A 44 -5.14 35.35 25.86
C LYS A 44 -5.74 34.17 26.62
N SER A 45 -6.48 34.51 27.68
CA SER A 45 -7.47 33.63 28.31
C SER A 45 -8.54 33.27 27.27
N THR A 46 -8.30 32.18 26.55
CA THR A 46 -9.36 31.49 25.81
C THR A 46 -9.91 30.45 26.77
N ASP A 47 -11.17 30.57 27.16
CA ASP A 47 -11.88 29.61 28.00
C ASP A 47 -11.70 28.19 27.43
N GLN A 48 -10.75 27.45 28.01
CA GLN A 48 -10.59 26.03 27.76
C GLN A 48 -11.74 25.35 28.49
N ARG A 49 -12.82 25.10 27.75
CA ARG A 49 -13.79 24.08 28.12
C ARG A 49 -13.01 22.78 28.28
N ASN A 50 -12.75 22.41 29.53
CA ASN A 50 -12.13 21.15 29.92
C ASN A 50 -13.06 20.01 29.49
N TYR A 51 -12.96 19.58 28.24
CA TYR A 51 -13.33 18.23 27.88
C TYR A 51 -12.24 17.36 28.51
N THR A 52 -12.48 16.90 29.74
CA THR A 52 -11.70 15.84 30.35
C THR A 52 -11.86 14.62 29.45
N ILE A 53 -11.03 14.51 28.42
CA ILE A 53 -10.86 13.28 27.65
C ILE A 53 -10.24 12.33 28.67
N ILE A 54 -11.10 11.53 29.30
CA ILE A 54 -10.70 10.39 30.11
C ILE A 54 -9.87 9.52 29.17
N LYS A 55 -8.55 9.64 29.24
CA LYS A 55 -7.62 8.72 28.60
C LYS A 55 -7.83 7.40 29.33
N VAL A 56 -8.76 6.58 28.84
CA VAL A 56 -8.86 5.18 29.23
C VAL A 56 -7.51 4.58 28.92
N SER A 57 -6.68 4.41 29.95
CA SER A 57 -5.38 3.79 29.82
C SER A 57 -5.62 2.40 29.27
N GLN A 58 -5.25 2.19 28.01
CA GLN A 58 -5.37 0.86 27.42
C GLN A 58 -4.51 -0.06 28.28
N PRO A 59 -5.07 -1.15 28.83
CA PRO A 59 -4.30 -2.03 29.70
C PRO A 59 -3.07 -2.53 28.93
N PRO A 60 -1.91 -2.62 29.59
CA PRO A 60 -0.67 -3.03 28.95
C PRO A 60 -0.89 -4.35 28.22
N LYS A 61 -0.61 -4.34 26.92
CA LYS A 61 -0.87 -5.47 26.02
C LYS A 61 0.06 -6.62 26.42
N LYS A 62 -0.45 -7.55 27.23
CA LYS A 62 0.30 -8.75 27.68
C LYS A 62 0.91 -9.44 26.46
N GLN A 63 2.24 -9.44 26.38
CA GLN A 63 2.94 -10.10 25.29
C GLN A 63 2.75 -11.61 25.41
N LYS A 64 2.02 -12.20 24.47
CA LYS A 64 1.80 -13.65 24.45
C LYS A 64 3.10 -14.38 24.16
N THR A 65 3.38 -15.45 24.91
CA THR A 65 4.52 -16.35 24.66
C THR A 65 4.40 -17.03 23.30
N LYS A 66 5.52 -17.54 22.77
CA LYS A 66 5.54 -18.25 21.48
C LYS A 66 4.57 -19.44 21.48
N GLU A 67 4.51 -20.19 22.57
CA GLU A 67 3.62 -21.33 22.76
C GLU A 67 2.14 -20.94 22.76
N GLN A 68 1.76 -19.88 23.47
CA GLN A 68 0.38 -19.36 23.46
C GLN A 68 -0.05 -18.90 22.07
N ARG A 69 0.87 -18.34 21.28
CA ARG A 69 0.60 -17.97 19.88
C ARG A 69 0.40 -19.21 19.02
N LEU A 70 1.22 -20.24 19.22
CA LEU A 70 1.15 -21.49 18.48
C LEU A 70 -0.15 -22.25 18.77
N SER A 71 -0.51 -22.42 20.04
CA SER A 71 -1.75 -23.10 20.44
C SER A 71 -2.99 -22.40 19.89
N LYS A 72 -3.03 -21.05 19.94
CA LYS A 72 -4.10 -20.27 19.32
C LYS A 72 -4.18 -20.50 17.81
N LYS A 73 -3.05 -20.53 17.10
CA LYS A 73 -3.02 -20.80 15.65
C LYS A 73 -3.57 -22.18 15.32
N ILE A 74 -3.18 -23.21 16.06
CA ILE A 74 -3.67 -24.58 15.87
C ILE A 74 -5.18 -24.64 16.09
N ARG A 75 -5.67 -24.06 17.20
CA ARG A 75 -7.11 -24.01 17.50
C ARG A 75 -7.90 -23.31 16.38
N GLN A 76 -7.41 -22.17 15.89
CA GLN A 76 -8.05 -21.43 14.80
C GLN A 76 -8.06 -22.24 13.49
N LYS A 77 -6.95 -22.91 13.16
CA LYS A 77 -6.85 -23.79 11.98
C LYS A 77 -7.88 -24.92 12.08
N ASN A 78 -7.96 -25.57 13.23
CA ASN A 78 -8.89 -26.69 13.45
C ASN A 78 -10.35 -26.24 13.37
N TRP A 79 -10.69 -25.09 13.97
CA TRP A 79 -12.03 -24.51 13.86
C TRP A 79 -12.41 -24.21 12.41
N TYR A 80 -11.51 -23.57 11.66
CA TYR A 80 -11.75 -23.22 10.26
C TYR A 80 -11.91 -24.47 9.37
N ASN A 81 -11.11 -25.51 9.63
CA ASN A 81 -11.23 -26.79 8.93
C ASN A 81 -12.56 -27.49 9.23
N LYS A 82 -13.04 -27.45 10.48
CA LYS A 82 -14.38 -27.97 10.83
C LYS A 82 -15.48 -27.18 10.14
N LEU A 83 -15.37 -25.85 10.11
CA LEU A 83 -16.34 -24.97 9.47
C LEU A 83 -16.47 -25.25 7.96
N LYS A 84 -15.35 -25.50 7.27
CA LYS A 84 -15.34 -25.85 5.84
C LYS A 84 -16.08 -27.14 5.49
N LYS A 85 -16.27 -28.06 6.45
CA LYS A 85 -16.99 -29.32 6.21
C LYS A 85 -18.50 -29.12 6.07
N ASP A 86 -19.04 -28.00 6.55
CA ASP A 86 -20.45 -27.63 6.44
C ASP A 86 -20.58 -26.45 5.45
N PRO A 87 -20.96 -26.71 4.18
CA PRO A 87 -20.97 -25.68 3.14
C PRO A 87 -21.85 -24.48 3.50
N LYS A 88 -23.03 -24.72 4.09
CA LYS A 88 -23.98 -23.66 4.46
C LYS A 88 -23.40 -22.73 5.52
N LYS A 89 -22.81 -23.30 6.58
CA LYS A 89 -22.14 -22.48 7.63
C LYS A 89 -20.91 -21.75 7.08
N TYR A 90 -20.17 -22.38 6.18
CA TYR A 90 -18.99 -21.78 5.58
C TYR A 90 -19.34 -20.57 4.70
N GLU A 91 -20.42 -20.66 3.90
CA GLU A 91 -20.92 -19.54 3.09
C GLU A 91 -21.35 -18.35 3.96
N VAL A 92 -22.10 -18.60 5.04
CA VAL A 92 -22.49 -17.56 6.00
C VAL A 92 -21.26 -16.87 6.59
N PHE A 93 -20.24 -17.64 6.99
CA PHE A 93 -18.99 -17.08 7.49
C PHE A 93 -18.26 -16.24 6.44
N LEU A 94 -18.21 -16.69 5.18
CA LEU A 94 -17.60 -15.92 4.10
C LEU A 94 -18.32 -14.59 3.87
N LYS A 95 -19.65 -14.59 3.91
CA LYS A 95 -20.48 -13.39 3.80
C LYS A 95 -20.20 -12.42 4.96
N GLN A 96 -20.27 -12.90 6.20
CA GLN A 96 -19.95 -12.09 7.38
C GLN A 96 -18.54 -11.47 7.31
N LYS A 97 -17.56 -12.24 6.84
CA LYS A 97 -16.19 -11.75 6.66
C LYS A 97 -16.08 -10.69 5.56
N ALA A 98 -16.84 -10.83 4.48
CA ALA A 98 -16.91 -9.84 3.40
C ALA A 98 -17.57 -8.55 3.90
N ASP A 99 -18.70 -8.66 4.59
CA ASP A 99 -19.46 -7.53 5.16
C ASP A 99 -18.62 -6.79 6.20
N TYR A 100 -17.96 -7.51 7.10
CA TYR A 100 -17.03 -6.92 8.07
C TYR A 100 -15.93 -6.11 7.39
N ARG A 101 -15.32 -6.64 6.32
CA ARG A 101 -14.30 -5.91 5.56
C ARG A 101 -14.88 -4.68 4.86
N LYS A 102 -16.05 -4.81 4.24
CA LYS A 102 -16.73 -3.70 3.56
C LYS A 102 -16.99 -2.57 4.55
N ASN A 103 -17.54 -2.89 5.72
CA ASN A 103 -17.82 -1.92 6.78
C ASN A 103 -16.52 -1.33 7.37
N TRP A 104 -15.46 -2.12 7.44
CA TRP A 104 -14.16 -1.63 7.89
C TRP A 104 -13.58 -0.58 6.93
N TYR A 105 -13.71 -0.80 5.61
CA TYR A 105 -13.23 0.14 4.60
C TYR A 105 -14.18 1.32 4.34
N SER A 106 -15.48 1.17 4.61
CA SER A 106 -16.44 2.28 4.44
C SER A 106 -16.12 3.44 5.38
N ASN A 107 -15.62 3.12 6.57
CA ASN A 107 -15.32 4.10 7.62
C ASN A 107 -13.94 4.78 7.43
N PHE A 108 -13.27 4.57 6.30
CA PHE A 108 -11.98 5.18 6.03
C PHE A 108 -12.13 6.40 5.12
N ASP A 109 -11.58 7.52 5.59
CA ASP A 109 -11.38 8.72 4.76
C ASP A 109 -10.34 8.47 3.66
N GLU A 110 -10.31 9.30 2.62
CA GLU A 110 -9.41 9.10 1.49
C GLU A 110 -7.93 9.20 1.88
N SER A 111 -7.59 10.03 2.88
CA SER A 111 -6.23 10.11 3.46
C SER A 111 -5.83 8.77 4.08
N ARG A 112 -6.68 8.21 4.94
CA ARG A 112 -6.45 6.90 5.59
C ARG A 112 -6.40 5.75 4.58
N LYS A 113 -7.23 5.80 3.53
CA LYS A 113 -7.15 4.85 2.41
C LYS A 113 -5.80 4.95 1.70
N LYS A 114 -5.29 6.16 1.45
CA LYS A 114 -3.98 6.40 0.81
C LYS A 114 -2.85 5.86 1.68
N GLU A 115 -2.86 6.14 2.97
CA GLU A 115 -1.88 5.60 3.93
C GLU A 115 -1.88 4.08 3.95
N PHE A 116 -3.07 3.47 4.06
CA PHE A 116 -3.19 2.01 4.07
C PHE A 116 -2.66 1.39 2.76
N ARG A 117 -2.97 2.00 1.60
CA ARG A 117 -2.41 1.58 0.31
C ARG A 117 -0.88 1.69 0.31
N ALA A 118 -0.32 2.77 0.86
CA ALA A 118 1.12 2.97 0.95
C ALA A 118 1.80 1.95 1.87
N GLU A 119 1.22 1.66 3.04
CA GLU A 119 1.71 0.64 3.96
C GLU A 119 1.74 -0.74 3.31
N LYS A 120 0.69 -1.11 2.57
CA LYS A 120 0.65 -2.37 1.82
C LYS A 120 1.73 -2.44 0.75
N ARG A 121 1.98 -1.34 0.03
CA ARG A 121 3.08 -1.28 -0.95
C ARG A 121 4.43 -1.45 -0.27
N LYS A 122 4.69 -0.76 0.84
CA LYS A 122 5.94 -0.92 1.63
C LYS A 122 6.14 -2.38 2.04
N GLY A 123 5.11 -3.03 2.58
CA GLY A 123 5.20 -4.45 2.96
C GLY A 123 5.46 -5.40 1.79
N GLN A 124 4.89 -5.13 0.61
CA GLN A 124 5.16 -5.90 -0.61
C GLN A 124 6.60 -5.72 -1.10
N LEU A 125 7.12 -4.49 -1.08
CA LEU A 125 8.51 -4.19 -1.45
C LEU A 125 9.49 -4.88 -0.51
N ALA A 126 9.27 -4.76 0.80
CA ALA A 126 10.10 -5.43 1.82
C ALA A 126 10.05 -6.97 1.68
N TYR A 127 8.91 -7.54 1.28
CA TYR A 127 8.85 -8.97 0.95
C TYR A 127 9.70 -9.32 -0.27
N LYS A 128 9.63 -8.52 -1.34
CA LYS A 128 10.42 -8.75 -2.56
C LYS A 128 11.92 -8.62 -2.29
N GLN A 129 12.35 -7.60 -1.57
CA GLN A 129 13.74 -7.40 -1.18
C GLN A 129 14.29 -8.61 -0.41
N ARG A 130 13.61 -9.05 0.66
CA ARG A 130 13.99 -10.26 1.42
C ARG A 130 14.02 -11.54 0.60
N LYS A 131 13.30 -11.60 -0.52
CA LYS A 131 13.33 -12.74 -1.43
C LYS A 131 14.50 -12.65 -2.40
N LEU A 132 14.78 -11.46 -2.93
CA LEU A 132 15.94 -11.19 -3.79
C LEU A 132 17.27 -11.36 -3.04
N GLU A 133 17.35 -10.96 -1.78
CA GLU A 133 18.52 -11.19 -0.92
C GLU A 133 18.83 -12.67 -0.73
N LYS A 134 17.80 -13.53 -0.73
CA LYS A 134 17.96 -14.98 -0.58
C LYS A 134 18.21 -15.69 -1.90
N ASP A 135 17.63 -15.17 -2.97
CA ASP A 135 17.71 -15.70 -4.32
C ASP A 135 17.72 -14.52 -5.31
N PRO A 136 18.90 -14.16 -5.84
CA PRO A 136 19.03 -13.05 -6.80
C PRO A 136 18.18 -13.24 -8.07
N ASN A 137 17.83 -14.47 -8.42
CA ASN A 137 17.00 -14.79 -9.58
C ASN A 137 15.50 -14.83 -9.26
N PHE A 138 15.09 -14.48 -8.04
CA PHE A 138 13.70 -14.51 -7.62
C PHE A 138 12.81 -13.63 -8.53
N LYS A 139 11.80 -14.26 -9.12
CA LYS A 139 10.73 -13.57 -9.86
C LYS A 139 9.38 -13.91 -9.24
N PRO A 140 8.53 -12.90 -8.94
CA PRO A 140 7.17 -13.16 -8.49
C PRO A 140 6.40 -13.98 -9.53
N PHE A 141 5.76 -15.06 -9.09
CA PHE A 141 4.91 -15.87 -9.94
C PHE A 141 3.67 -15.10 -10.39
N ASP A 142 3.49 -14.95 -11.70
CA ASP A 142 2.32 -14.32 -12.30
C ASP A 142 1.49 -15.37 -13.04
N ARG A 143 0.37 -15.76 -12.41
CA ARG A 143 -0.58 -16.73 -12.97
C ARG A 143 -1.07 -16.36 -14.36
N ARG A 144 -1.30 -15.07 -14.63
CA ARG A 144 -1.82 -14.64 -15.95
C ARG A 144 -0.74 -14.77 -17.02
N LYS A 145 0.50 -14.47 -16.68
CA LYS A 145 1.63 -14.63 -17.59
C LYS A 145 1.85 -16.10 -17.94
N GLU A 146 1.82 -16.99 -16.94
CA GLU A 146 1.96 -18.43 -17.17
C GLU A 146 0.81 -19.01 -17.98
N LEU A 147 -0.43 -18.57 -17.72
CA LEU A 147 -1.58 -18.97 -18.53
C LEU A 147 -1.40 -18.59 -20.00
N ARG A 148 -1.02 -17.32 -20.26
CA ARG A 148 -0.74 -16.85 -21.63
C ARG A 148 0.40 -17.61 -22.29
N LYS A 149 1.41 -18.01 -21.52
CA LYS A 149 2.53 -18.82 -21.97
C LYS A 149 2.05 -20.21 -22.41
N ARG A 150 1.29 -20.92 -21.57
CA ARG A 150 0.71 -22.23 -21.91
C ARG A 150 -0.16 -22.19 -23.16
N VAL A 151 -1.01 -21.17 -23.28
CA VAL A 151 -1.85 -20.97 -24.48
C VAL A 151 -0.99 -20.76 -25.73
N ARG A 152 0.06 -19.93 -25.64
CA ARG A 152 0.99 -19.70 -26.75
C ARG A 152 1.76 -20.96 -27.15
N GLU A 153 2.18 -21.75 -26.17
CA GLU A 153 2.96 -22.97 -26.37
C GLU A 153 2.10 -24.18 -26.76
N GLY A 154 0.77 -24.04 -26.81
CA GLY A 154 -0.15 -25.14 -27.14
C GLY A 154 -0.31 -26.18 -26.03
N THR A 155 0.20 -25.91 -24.82
CA THR A 155 0.13 -26.82 -23.66
C THR A 155 -1.05 -26.52 -22.74
N ALA A 156 -1.93 -25.60 -23.13
CA ALA A 156 -3.09 -25.20 -22.34
C ALA A 156 -4.18 -26.28 -22.30
N THR A 157 -4.78 -26.47 -21.12
CA THR A 157 -5.98 -27.30 -20.96
C THR A 157 -7.23 -26.57 -21.47
N LYS A 158 -8.37 -27.29 -21.58
CA LYS A 158 -9.66 -26.68 -21.94
C LYS A 158 -10.07 -25.56 -20.95
N GLU A 159 -9.83 -25.77 -19.66
CA GLU A 159 -10.11 -24.76 -18.63
C GLU A 159 -9.20 -23.53 -18.77
N ASP A 160 -7.93 -23.73 -19.10
CA ASP A 160 -6.99 -22.63 -19.37
C ASP A 160 -7.46 -21.77 -20.55
N LEU A 161 -7.95 -22.39 -21.63
CA LEU A 161 -8.48 -21.68 -22.79
C LEU A 161 -9.69 -20.82 -22.42
N GLN A 162 -10.64 -21.39 -21.66
CA GLN A 162 -11.81 -20.64 -21.15
C GLN A 162 -11.38 -19.45 -20.30
N GLN A 163 -10.45 -19.66 -19.35
CA GLN A 163 -9.90 -18.59 -18.52
C GLN A 163 -9.19 -17.52 -19.35
N TYR A 164 -8.49 -17.91 -20.41
CA TYR A 164 -7.81 -16.99 -21.30
C TYR A 164 -8.80 -16.12 -22.07
N ASP A 165 -9.87 -16.71 -22.61
CA ASP A 165 -10.92 -15.98 -23.32
C ASP A 165 -11.65 -15.00 -22.39
N GLU A 166 -11.96 -15.42 -21.17
CA GLU A 166 -12.49 -14.51 -20.15
C GLU A 166 -11.55 -13.34 -19.87
N LEU A 167 -10.25 -13.59 -19.77
CA LEU A 167 -9.26 -12.53 -19.54
C LEU A 167 -9.19 -11.57 -20.73
N LYS A 168 -9.29 -12.09 -21.96
CA LYS A 168 -9.32 -11.29 -23.18
C LYS A 168 -10.58 -10.41 -23.23
N ALA A 169 -11.74 -10.97 -22.89
CA ALA A 169 -13.01 -10.24 -22.80
C ALA A 169 -12.95 -9.14 -21.71
N LYS A 170 -12.46 -9.47 -20.51
CA LYS A 170 -12.26 -8.50 -19.42
C LYS A 170 -11.32 -7.37 -19.81
N HIS A 171 -10.24 -7.67 -20.52
CA HIS A 171 -9.31 -6.66 -21.03
C HIS A 171 -9.96 -5.74 -22.06
N ALA A 172 -10.68 -6.30 -23.04
CA ALA A 172 -11.40 -5.53 -24.04
C ALA A 172 -12.48 -4.64 -23.43
N ALA A 173 -13.25 -5.17 -22.47
CA ALA A 173 -14.24 -4.39 -21.71
C ALA A 173 -13.58 -3.23 -20.95
N GLY A 174 -12.44 -3.48 -20.29
CA GLY A 174 -11.67 -2.44 -19.60
C GLY A 174 -11.18 -1.34 -20.54
N GLN A 175 -10.69 -1.69 -21.73
CA GLN A 175 -10.30 -0.71 -22.75
C GLN A 175 -11.49 0.15 -23.20
N ARG A 176 -12.63 -0.47 -23.51
CA ARG A 176 -13.87 0.24 -23.87
C ARG A 176 -14.32 1.22 -22.77
N ALA A 177 -14.34 0.78 -21.52
CA ALA A 177 -14.72 1.62 -20.38
C ALA A 177 -13.76 2.81 -20.18
N SER A 178 -12.45 2.58 -20.35
CA SER A 178 -11.46 3.66 -20.26
C SER A 178 -11.65 4.70 -21.37
N ALA A 179 -11.90 4.26 -22.61
CA ALA A 179 -12.14 5.14 -23.74
C ALA A 179 -13.43 5.97 -23.56
N GLN A 180 -14.50 5.38 -23.00
CA GLN A 180 -15.73 6.10 -22.66
C GLN A 180 -15.47 7.21 -21.63
N ARG A 181 -14.75 6.91 -20.54
CA ARG A 181 -14.37 7.92 -19.54
C ARG A 181 -13.57 9.07 -20.11
N THR A 182 -12.64 8.79 -21.02
CA THR A 182 -11.86 9.84 -21.69
C THR A 182 -12.74 10.73 -22.58
N LYS A 183 -13.71 10.13 -23.29
CA LYS A 183 -14.68 10.88 -24.10
C LYS A 183 -15.59 11.77 -23.23
N GLU A 184 -16.09 11.24 -22.12
CA GLU A 184 -16.90 12.00 -21.16
C GLU A 184 -16.13 13.19 -20.57
N LYS A 185 -14.88 12.96 -20.13
CA LYS A 185 -14.02 14.04 -19.60
C LYS A 185 -13.79 15.15 -20.63
N LYS A 186 -13.50 14.80 -21.88
CA LYS A 186 -13.34 15.77 -22.97
C LYS A 186 -14.63 16.54 -23.24
N LYS A 187 -15.79 15.88 -23.20
CA LYS A 187 -17.09 16.53 -23.36
C LYS A 187 -17.35 17.54 -22.23
N THR A 188 -17.06 17.18 -20.98
CA THR A 188 -17.22 18.09 -19.84
C THR A 188 -16.24 19.26 -19.89
N GLU A 189 -14.99 19.03 -20.28
CA GLU A 189 -13.98 20.11 -20.40
C GLU A 189 -14.36 21.11 -21.50
N ASN A 190 -14.97 20.65 -22.61
CA ASN A 190 -15.39 21.51 -23.70
C ASN A 190 -16.63 22.38 -23.36
N ILE A 191 -17.46 21.96 -22.40
CA ILE A 191 -18.61 22.73 -21.92
C ILE A 191 -18.17 23.90 -21.01
N TYR A 192 -17.04 23.77 -20.31
CA TYR A 192 -16.52 24.82 -19.42
C TYR A 192 -15.67 25.89 -20.13
N ILE A 193 -15.43 25.74 -21.43
CA ILE A 193 -14.63 26.68 -22.26
C ILE A 193 -15.54 27.55 -23.16
N GLN A 194 -16.86 27.30 -23.16
CA GLN A 194 -17.88 28.13 -23.83
C GLN A 194 -18.61 29.01 -22.81
#